data_AF-A0A6N4URN1-F1
#
_entry.id   AF-A0A6N4URN1-F1
#
_cell.length_a   1.000
_cell.length_b   1.000
_cell.length_c   1.000
_cell.angle_alpha   90.00
_cell.angle_beta   90.00
_cell.angle_gamma   90.00
#
_symmetry.space_group_name_H-M   'P 1'
#
loop_
_entity.id
_entity.type
_entity.pdbx_description
1 polymer ?
#
loop_
_entity_poly.entity_id
_entity_poly.type
_entity_poly.pdbx_seq_one_letter_code
_entity_poly.pdbx_strand_id
1 'polypeptide(L)'
;MTEIKAVAWELAELVGPHLRRVERAELYASIGSGETLSPTRFLMAAVVRLRLSVPGEVVDKCAAWLAGYVGHDAEPTLRDLVAQIRASSRIQSSTPPPQRRYLSVTARYRHAPSPTARVL
;
A
#
# COMPACT_ATOMS: atom_id res chain seq x y z
N MET A 1 -10.22 -11.35 11.43
CA MET A 1 -9.41 -10.32 12.11
C MET A 1 -8.09 -10.17 11.35
N THR A 2 -8.16 -9.74 10.07
CA THR A 2 -7.02 -9.82 9.12
C THR A 2 -6.91 -8.60 8.19
N GLU A 3 -8.01 -7.89 7.98
CA GLU A 3 -8.09 -6.66 7.15
C GLU A 3 -7.21 -5.51 7.67
N ILE A 4 -7.06 -5.37 8.99
CA ILE A 4 -6.37 -4.23 9.63
C ILE A 4 -4.85 -4.27 9.34
N LYS A 5 -4.24 -5.45 9.23
CA LYS A 5 -2.80 -5.56 8.87
C LYS A 5 -2.55 -5.34 7.38
N ALA A 6 -3.58 -5.44 6.53
CA ALA A 6 -3.43 -5.32 5.09
C ALA A 6 -3.05 -3.88 4.66
N VAL A 7 -3.54 -2.86 5.38
CA VAL A 7 -3.33 -1.46 4.98
C VAL A 7 -1.85 -1.05 4.96
N ALA A 8 -1.03 -1.59 5.87
CA ALA A 8 0.40 -1.29 5.90
C ALA A 8 1.10 -1.81 4.63
N TRP A 9 0.76 -3.02 4.18
CA TRP A 9 1.29 -3.57 2.93
C TRP A 9 0.79 -2.82 1.71
N GLU A 10 -0.49 -2.45 1.66
CA GLU A 10 -1.05 -1.69 0.54
C GLU A 10 -0.40 -0.30 0.40
N LEU A 11 -0.17 0.39 1.52
CA LEU A 11 0.57 1.65 1.52
C LEU A 11 2.06 1.45 1.18
N ALA A 12 2.66 0.33 1.61
CA ALA A 12 4.04 0.00 1.31
C ALA A 12 4.27 -0.21 -0.19
N GLU A 13 3.34 -0.84 -0.90
CA GLU A 13 3.41 -0.97 -2.36
C GLU A 13 3.31 0.38 -3.08
N LEU A 14 2.53 1.32 -2.55
CA LEU A 14 2.43 2.68 -3.10
C LEU A 14 3.71 3.51 -2.88
N VAL A 15 4.29 3.42 -1.69
CA VAL A 15 5.44 4.25 -1.27
C VAL A 15 6.78 3.62 -1.65
N GLY A 16 6.86 2.29 -1.72
CA GLY A 16 8.09 1.51 -1.91
C GLY A 16 8.97 1.88 -3.11
N PRO A 17 8.42 2.29 -4.26
CA PRO A 17 9.21 2.81 -5.39
C PRO A 17 9.95 4.13 -5.08
N HIS A 18 9.49 4.88 -4.08
CA HIS A 18 10.04 6.18 -3.69
C HIS A 18 11.00 6.12 -2.49
N LEU A 19 11.17 4.93 -1.89
CA LEU A 19 12.08 4.71 -0.78
C LEU A 19 13.44 4.21 -1.26
N ARG A 20 14.49 4.56 -0.52
CA ARG A 20 15.80 3.94 -0.70
C ARG A 20 15.72 2.47 -0.33
N ARG A 21 16.64 1.67 -0.88
CA ARG A 21 16.68 0.22 -0.64
C ARG A 21 16.73 -0.15 0.86
N VAL A 22 17.51 0.61 1.65
CA VAL A 22 17.64 0.39 3.10
C VAL A 22 16.34 0.72 3.83
N GLU A 23 15.77 1.90 3.56
CA GLU A 23 14.48 2.33 4.15
C GLU A 23 13.36 1.34 3.85
N ARG A 24 13.30 0.83 2.61
CA ARG A 24 12.31 -0.18 2.21
C ARG A 24 12.51 -1.50 2.94
N ALA A 25 13.75 -1.95 3.13
CA ALA A 25 14.06 -3.19 3.83
C ALA A 25 13.67 -3.12 5.31
N GLU A 26 14.00 -2.02 5.99
CA GLU A 26 13.63 -1.77 7.38
C GLU A 26 12.11 -1.71 7.56
N LEU A 27 11.43 -1.00 6.65
CA LEU A 27 9.98 -0.91 6.66
C LEU A 27 9.31 -2.28 6.51
N TYR A 28 9.77 -3.10 5.55
CA TYR A 28 9.18 -4.41 5.29
C TYR A 28 9.44 -5.38 6.46
N ALA A 29 10.60 -5.27 7.10
CA ALA A 29 10.90 -6.04 8.31
C ALA A 29 10.00 -5.64 9.50
N SER A 30 9.77 -4.34 9.71
CA SER A 30 8.85 -3.84 10.75
C SER A 30 7.42 -4.32 10.53
N ILE A 31 6.90 -4.22 9.30
CA ILE A 31 5.54 -4.72 8.99
C ILE A 31 5.49 -6.25 9.16
N GLY A 32 6.52 -6.97 8.69
CA GLY A 32 6.62 -8.44 8.79
C GLY A 32 6.70 -8.97 10.22
N SER A 33 7.25 -8.19 11.15
CA SER A 33 7.31 -8.56 12.57
C SER A 33 5.96 -8.40 13.31
N GLY A 34 4.99 -7.74 12.66
CA GLY A 34 3.67 -7.47 13.22
C GLY A 34 3.54 -6.10 13.88
N GLU A 35 4.58 -5.26 13.83
CA GLU A 35 4.46 -3.85 14.17
C GLU A 35 3.55 -3.15 13.14
N THR A 36 2.58 -2.37 13.62
CA THR A 36 1.59 -1.74 12.72
C THR A 36 1.52 -0.22 12.89
N LEU A 37 1.53 0.31 14.12
CA LEU A 37 1.38 1.75 14.36
C LEU A 37 2.47 2.59 13.69
N SER A 38 3.73 2.35 14.02
CA SER A 38 4.87 3.12 13.50
C SER A 38 5.00 3.02 11.97
N PRO A 39 5.06 1.82 11.34
CA PRO A 39 5.22 1.72 9.90
C PRO A 39 4.02 2.27 9.13
N THR A 40 2.79 2.06 9.61
CA THR A 40 1.60 2.60 8.94
C THR A 40 1.55 4.12 9.02
N ARG A 41 1.87 4.70 10.19
CA ARG A 41 1.95 6.17 10.34
C ARG A 41 3.02 6.77 9.42
N PHE A 42 4.20 6.15 9.37
CA PHE A 42 5.27 6.57 8.46
C PHE A 42 4.82 6.55 7.00
N LEU A 43 4.16 5.46 6.59
CA LEU A 43 3.63 5.28 5.25
C LEU A 43 2.56 6.30 4.88
N MET A 44 1.60 6.56 5.77
CA MET A 44 0.58 7.60 5.56
C MET A 44 1.23 8.99 5.42
N ALA A 45 2.21 9.32 6.25
CA ALA A 45 2.95 10.57 6.15
C ALA A 45 3.75 10.66 4.84
N ALA A 46 4.35 9.56 4.39
CA ALA A 46 5.07 9.50 3.12
C ALA A 46 4.13 9.71 1.93
N VAL A 47 2.95 9.10 1.92
CA VAL A 47 1.90 9.32 0.91
C VAL A 47 1.54 10.81 0.82
N VAL A 48 1.26 11.44 1.95
CA VAL A 48 0.89 12.87 2.03
C VAL A 48 2.04 13.73 1.50
N ARG A 49 3.27 13.50 1.99
CA ARG A 49 4.46 14.26 1.60
C ARG A 49 4.78 14.15 0.11
N LEU A 50 4.64 12.95 -0.44
CA LEU A 50 4.90 12.64 -1.85
C LEU A 50 3.69 12.96 -2.76
N ARG A 51 2.54 13.33 -2.17
CA ARG A 51 1.26 13.60 -2.86
C ARG A 51 0.83 12.44 -3.77
N LEU A 52 1.03 11.21 -3.31
CA LEU A 52 0.69 10.01 -4.09
C LEU A 52 -0.83 9.88 -4.27
N SER A 53 -1.23 9.34 -5.42
CA SER A 53 -2.61 8.91 -5.63
C SER A 53 -2.87 7.67 -4.80
N VAL A 54 -3.91 7.70 -3.97
CA VAL A 54 -4.31 6.55 -3.15
C VAL A 54 -5.68 6.07 -3.64
N PRO A 55 -5.83 4.78 -3.99
CA PRO A 55 -7.13 4.21 -4.34
C PRO A 55 -8.13 4.38 -3.19
N GLY A 56 -9.39 4.68 -3.50
CA GLY A 56 -10.44 4.93 -2.50
C GLY A 56 -10.58 3.79 -1.47
N GLU A 57 -10.47 2.55 -1.92
CA GLU A 57 -10.50 1.36 -1.05
C GLU A 57 -9.38 1.38 0.01
N VAL A 58 -8.17 1.79 -0.36
CA VAL A 58 -7.03 1.91 0.56
C VAL A 58 -7.30 3.04 1.57
N VAL A 59 -7.94 4.13 1.14
CA VAL A 59 -8.35 5.23 2.03
C VAL A 59 -9.38 4.77 3.06
N ASP A 60 -10.33 3.94 2.65
CA ASP A 60 -11.33 3.36 3.56
C ASP A 60 -10.68 2.40 4.56
N LYS A 61 -9.72 1.57 4.11
CA LYS A 61 -8.91 0.73 4.99
C LYS A 61 -8.08 1.55 5.99
N CYS A 62 -7.51 2.68 5.59
CA CYS A 62 -6.83 3.61 6.50
C CYS A 62 -7.77 4.14 7.59
N ALA A 63 -9.02 4.47 7.24
CA ALA A 63 -10.01 4.94 8.19
C ALA A 63 -10.49 3.83 9.14
N ALA A 64 -10.70 2.61 8.63
CA ALA A 64 -11.04 1.44 9.44
C ALA A 64 -9.90 1.06 10.41
N TRP A 65 -8.65 1.14 9.94
CA TRP A 65 -7.46 0.91 10.77
C TRP A 65 -7.34 1.95 11.89
N LEU A 66 -7.58 3.23 11.58
CA LEU A 66 -7.58 4.33 12.55
C LEU A 66 -8.64 4.14 13.65
N ALA A 67 -9.79 3.52 13.36
CA ALA A 67 -10.82 3.27 14.36
C ALA A 67 -10.33 2.39 15.53
N GLY A 68 -9.26 1.59 15.34
CA GLY A 68 -8.61 0.83 16.41
C GLY A 68 -7.80 1.67 17.41
N TYR A 69 -7.62 2.96 17.15
CA TYR A 69 -6.82 3.88 17.97
C TYR A 69 -7.68 4.97 18.64
N VAL A 70 -9.00 4.80 18.73
CA VAL A 70 -9.86 5.77 19.41
C VAL A 70 -9.47 5.91 20.88
N GLY A 71 -9.19 7.15 21.32
CA GLY A 71 -8.71 7.46 22.66
C GLY A 71 -7.20 7.28 22.86
N HIS A 72 -6.44 6.87 21.83
CA HIS A 72 -5.00 6.72 21.90
C HIS A 72 -4.28 8.04 21.58
N ASP A 73 -3.13 8.31 22.19
CA ASP A 73 -2.37 9.58 22.00
C ASP A 73 -2.01 9.87 20.53
N ALA A 74 -1.85 8.82 19.72
CA ALA A 74 -1.55 8.93 18.29
C ALA A 74 -2.77 9.31 17.43
N GLU A 75 -3.99 9.14 17.93
CA GLU A 75 -5.25 9.32 17.20
C GLU A 75 -5.36 10.68 16.50
N PRO A 76 -5.04 11.84 17.14
CA PRO A 76 -5.19 13.13 16.48
C PRO A 76 -4.31 13.25 15.25
N THR A 77 -3.06 12.78 15.33
CA THR A 77 -2.13 12.81 14.20
C THR A 77 -2.58 11.86 13.09
N LEU A 78 -3.08 10.67 13.43
CA LEU A 78 -3.55 9.71 12.44
C LEU A 78 -4.82 10.20 11.72
N ARG A 79 -5.74 10.85 12.44
CA ARG A 79 -6.92 11.51 11.86
C ARG A 79 -6.52 12.56 10.83
N ASP A 80 -5.54 13.39 11.16
CA ASP A 80 -5.04 14.43 10.26
C ASP A 80 -4.44 13.81 8.98
N LEU A 81 -3.59 12.79 9.12
CA LEU A 81 -3.02 12.08 7.96
C LEU A 81 -4.10 11.48 7.05
N VAL A 82 -5.11 10.80 7.61
CA VAL A 82 -6.22 10.23 6.82
C VAL A 82 -7.03 11.33 6.13
N ALA A 83 -7.26 12.47 6.78
CA ALA A 83 -7.96 13.60 6.17
C ALA A 83 -7.17 14.19 4.98
N GLN A 84 -5.84 14.33 5.11
CA GLN A 84 -4.98 14.82 4.03
C GLN A 84 -4.92 13.84 2.84
N ILE A 85 -4.88 12.53 3.11
CA ILE A 85 -4.96 11.50 2.06
C ILE A 85 -6.30 11.60 1.31
N ARG A 86 -7.43 11.74 2.03
CA ARG A 86 -8.76 11.93 1.44
C ARG A 86 -8.82 13.17 0.55
N ALA A 87 -8.31 14.30 1.02
CA ALA A 87 -8.27 15.54 0.24
C ALA A 87 -7.47 15.36 -1.06
N SER A 88 -6.33 14.68 -0.98
CA SER A 88 -5.45 14.42 -2.14
C SER A 88 -6.12 13.52 -3.19
N SER A 89 -6.87 12.49 -2.75
CA SER A 89 -7.62 11.60 -3.64
C SER A 89 -8.75 12.33 -4.40
N ARG A 90 -9.45 13.25 -3.72
CA ARG A 90 -10.56 14.02 -4.31
C ARG A 90 -10.08 14.96 -5.41
N ILE A 91 -8.94 15.64 -5.20
CA ILE A 91 -8.37 16.58 -6.19
C ILE A 91 -8.04 15.86 -7.51
N GLN A 92 -7.58 14.61 -7.47
CA GLN A 92 -7.19 13.86 -8.67
C GLN A 92 -8.37 13.27 -9.45
N SER A 93 -9.51 13.03 -8.79
CA SER A 93 -10.72 12.47 -9.43
C SER A 93 -11.40 13.39 -10.45
N SER A 94 -10.95 14.65 -10.58
CA SER A 94 -11.53 15.65 -11.48
C SER A 94 -10.93 15.67 -12.91
N THR A 95 -9.97 14.81 -13.25
CA THR A 95 -9.40 14.73 -14.61
C THR A 95 -9.67 13.35 -15.24
N PRO A 96 -10.52 13.22 -16.29
CA PRO A 96 -10.63 11.98 -17.03
C PRO A 96 -9.66 11.97 -18.23
N PRO A 97 -8.68 11.04 -18.26
CA PRO A 97 -8.28 10.38 -19.51
C PRO A 97 -8.04 8.85 -19.31
N PRO A 98 -7.90 8.06 -20.40
CA PRO A 98 -8.52 6.74 -20.54
C PRO A 98 -7.90 5.67 -19.65
N GLN A 99 -8.76 4.86 -19.03
CA GLN A 99 -8.40 3.59 -18.42
C GLN A 99 -7.94 2.61 -19.51
N ARG A 100 -6.66 2.66 -19.87
CA ARG A 100 -6.05 1.72 -20.82
C ARG A 100 -4.71 1.24 -20.26
N ARG A 101 -4.70 -0.06 -19.93
CA ARG A 101 -3.56 -0.93 -19.52
C ARG A 101 -3.39 -1.16 -18.00
N TYR A 102 -4.29 -1.94 -17.43
CA TYR A 102 -3.82 -3.14 -16.73
C TYR A 102 -3.73 -4.26 -17.77
N LEU A 103 -2.63 -4.31 -18.51
CA LEU A 103 -2.23 -5.58 -19.13
C LEU A 103 -1.72 -6.44 -18.00
N SER A 104 -2.56 -7.36 -17.58
CA SER A 104 -2.25 -8.49 -16.71
C SER A 104 -0.91 -9.11 -17.09
N VAL A 105 0.13 -8.87 -16.28
CA VAL A 105 1.33 -9.71 -16.17
C VAL A 105 0.93 -10.99 -15.42
N THR A 106 -0.02 -11.73 -15.98
CA THR A 106 -0.37 -13.08 -15.52
C THR A 106 -0.69 -13.93 -16.74
N ALA A 107 0.20 -13.92 -17.72
CA ALA A 107 0.18 -14.84 -18.85
C ALA A 107 1.59 -15.37 -19.16
N ARG A 108 2.38 -15.67 -18.12
CA ARG A 108 3.68 -16.35 -18.25
C ARG A 108 3.96 -17.41 -17.18
N TYR A 109 2.92 -18.04 -16.65
CA TYR A 109 3.05 -19.32 -15.95
C TYR A 109 1.99 -20.30 -16.45
N ARG A 110 2.16 -20.76 -17.70
CA ARG A 110 1.62 -22.05 -18.14
C ARG A 110 2.50 -22.59 -19.28
N HIS A 111 2.97 -23.82 -19.11
CA HIS A 111 3.81 -24.63 -20.01
C HIS A 111 5.33 -24.36 -20.00
N ALA A 112 6.00 -24.88 -18.97
CA ALA A 112 7.24 -25.60 -19.22
C ALA A 112 6.85 -27.01 -19.73
N PRO A 113 7.20 -27.42 -20.96
CA PRO A 113 7.21 -28.83 -21.32
C PRO A 113 8.40 -29.50 -20.63
N SER A 114 8.10 -30.58 -19.91
CA SER A 114 9.10 -31.54 -19.41
C SER A 114 9.90 -32.10 -20.60
N PRO A 115 11.24 -32.27 -20.51
CA PRO A 115 12.03 -32.84 -21.60
C PRO A 115 11.74 -34.35 -21.71
N THR A 116 11.15 -34.77 -22.83
CA THR A 116 11.01 -36.18 -23.18
C THR A 116 12.31 -36.75 -23.72
N ALA A 117 12.68 -37.91 -23.15
CA ALA A 117 13.85 -38.73 -23.39
C ALA A 117 14.14 -39.13 -24.85
N ARG A 118 15.42 -39.42 -25.16
CA ARG A 118 15.87 -40.75 -25.62
C ARG A 118 17.40 -40.91 -25.65
N VAL A 119 17.89 -41.92 -24.95
CA VAL A 119 19.22 -42.51 -25.09
C VAL A 119 19.17 -43.48 -26.29
N LEU A 120 20.20 -43.46 -27.12
CA LEU A 120 20.45 -44.38 -28.23
C LEU A 120 20.90 -45.75 -27.73
#